data_AF-A0A087SN72-F1
#
_entry.id   AF-A0A087SN72-F1
#
_cell.length_a   1.000
_cell.length_b   1.000
_cell.length_c   1.000
_cell.angle_alpha   90.00
_cell.angle_beta   90.00
_cell.angle_gamma   90.00
#
_symmetry.space_group_name_H-M   'P 1'
#
loop_
_entity.id
_entity.type
_entity.pdbx_description
1 polymer ?
#
loop_
_entity_poly.entity_id
_entity_poly.type
_entity_poly.pdbx_seq_one_letter_code
_entity_poly.pdbx_strand_id
1 'polypeptide(L)'
;MSQVAGFLADLPSRGHFTRTKPGPTFLSPATPYIASHDTDPPASQVIKSDPTSILVRALQSRKEEAKRKQGGKAAADKGKRQLDDGPDAPGRGAKRAHEGAEGAGPSASRAAGGSPLFQPSTVTPVGGLPSPSEAKFSRLALQAWTLRQLQTLLKAWALPSSGKKDDLVARILRAQAAAGDGG
;
A
#
# COMPACT_ATOMS: atom_id res chain seq x y z
N MET A 1 33.07 -1.95 35.72
CA MET A 1 31.97 -1.48 34.83
C MET A 1 30.77 -1.02 35.67
N SER A 2 30.91 -0.01 36.55
CA SER A 2 29.89 0.25 37.60
C SER A 2 28.89 1.38 37.28
N GLN A 3 29.29 2.41 36.53
CA GLN A 3 28.46 3.62 36.35
C GLN A 3 27.14 3.37 35.59
N VAL A 4 27.10 2.42 34.66
CA VAL A 4 25.89 2.15 33.85
C VAL A 4 24.74 1.59 34.68
N ALA A 5 25.04 0.79 35.73
CA ALA A 5 24.02 0.16 36.55
C ALA A 5 23.17 1.16 37.34
N GLY A 6 23.74 2.30 37.73
CA GLY A 6 23.03 3.37 38.46
C GLY A 6 21.87 3.98 37.66
N PHE A 7 22.00 4.06 36.33
CA PHE A 7 20.93 4.57 35.45
C PHE A 7 19.76 3.58 35.25
N LEU A 8 19.85 2.37 35.80
CA LEU A 8 18.87 1.28 35.62
C LEU A 8 18.32 0.74 36.96
N ALA A 9 18.72 1.32 38.09
CA ALA A 9 18.30 0.86 39.42
C ALA A 9 16.81 1.14 39.70
N ASP A 10 16.36 2.37 39.46
CA ASP A 10 15.01 2.85 39.84
C ASP A 10 13.99 2.74 38.69
N LEU A 11 13.97 1.61 37.98
CA LEU A 11 12.97 1.36 36.93
C LEU A 11 11.55 1.22 37.54
N PRO A 12 10.50 1.85 36.97
CA PRO A 12 9.15 1.84 37.53
C PRO A 12 8.52 0.45 37.70
N SER A 13 8.62 -0.12 38.91
CA SER A 13 8.01 -1.40 39.23
C SER A 13 6.49 -1.29 39.33
N ARG A 14 5.78 -2.06 38.49
CA ARG A 14 4.32 -2.29 38.60
C ARG A 14 3.98 -3.60 39.30
N GLY A 15 4.95 -4.25 39.96
CA GLY A 15 4.75 -5.47 40.75
C GLY A 15 4.49 -6.79 39.98
N HIS A 16 4.33 -6.75 38.65
CA HIS A 16 3.83 -7.91 37.87
C HIS A 16 4.83 -9.06 37.66
N PHE A 17 6.13 -8.88 37.92
CA PHE A 17 7.19 -9.82 37.49
C PHE A 17 8.05 -10.41 38.63
N THR A 18 7.55 -10.41 39.87
CA THR A 18 8.27 -10.99 41.02
C THR A 18 8.39 -12.53 40.98
N ARG A 19 7.57 -13.22 40.19
CA ARG A 19 7.58 -14.68 40.03
C ARG A 19 8.40 -15.09 38.80
N THR A 20 9.61 -15.58 39.03
CA THR A 20 10.58 -15.97 37.98
C THR A 20 10.32 -17.32 37.31
N LYS A 21 9.31 -18.09 37.75
CA LYS A 21 8.94 -19.40 37.16
C LYS A 21 7.51 -19.34 36.58
N PRO A 22 7.31 -19.70 35.30
CA PRO A 22 5.98 -19.76 34.69
C PRO A 22 4.96 -20.51 35.54
N GLY A 23 3.74 -19.96 35.64
CA GLY A 23 2.60 -20.64 36.24
C GLY A 23 1.89 -21.58 35.25
N PRO A 24 0.96 -22.43 35.72
CA PRO A 24 0.17 -23.29 34.84
C PRO A 24 -0.59 -22.50 33.75
N THR A 25 -0.97 -21.25 34.06
CA THR A 25 -1.57 -20.27 33.13
C THR A 25 -0.72 -19.94 31.90
N PHE A 26 0.60 -20.20 31.93
CA PHE A 26 1.50 -20.03 30.78
C PHE A 26 1.60 -21.29 29.91
N LEU A 27 1.13 -22.45 30.41
CA LEU A 27 1.17 -23.74 29.71
C LEU A 27 -0.18 -24.06 29.04
N SER A 28 -1.26 -23.42 29.49
CA SER A 28 -2.57 -23.43 28.84
C SER A 28 -2.69 -22.30 27.82
N PRO A 29 -3.39 -22.49 26.69
CA PRO A 29 -3.89 -21.35 25.92
C PRO A 29 -4.81 -20.48 26.81
N ALA A 30 -4.85 -19.18 26.53
CA ALA A 30 -5.74 -18.25 27.20
C ALA A 30 -7.22 -18.59 26.90
N THR A 31 -8.09 -18.49 27.90
CA THR A 31 -9.53 -18.72 27.74
C THR A 31 -10.13 -17.70 26.77
N PRO A 32 -10.83 -18.12 25.70
CA PRO A 32 -11.49 -17.18 24.79
C PRO A 32 -12.61 -16.44 25.54
N TYR A 33 -12.69 -15.12 25.33
CA TYR A 33 -13.82 -14.35 25.84
C TYR A 33 -15.07 -14.64 25.00
N ILE A 34 -16.16 -14.97 25.66
CA ILE A 34 -17.49 -15.16 25.05
C ILE A 34 -18.40 -14.10 25.66
N ALA A 35 -18.93 -13.21 24.81
CA ALA A 35 -19.88 -12.20 25.23
C ALA A 35 -21.22 -12.84 25.64
N SER A 36 -21.64 -12.62 26.88
CA SER A 36 -22.94 -13.03 27.42
C SER A 36 -24.00 -11.92 27.35
N HIS A 37 -23.61 -10.73 26.92
CA HIS A 37 -24.42 -9.53 26.79
C HIS A 37 -24.21 -8.93 25.39
N ASP A 38 -25.09 -8.01 25.02
CA ASP A 38 -24.94 -7.22 23.80
C ASP A 38 -23.64 -6.39 23.85
N THR A 39 -22.81 -6.52 22.82
CA THR A 39 -21.55 -5.78 22.65
C THR A 39 -21.58 -4.85 21.44
N ASP A 40 -22.77 -4.53 20.91
CA ASP A 40 -22.89 -3.51 19.86
C ASP A 40 -22.33 -2.15 20.36
N PRO A 41 -21.66 -1.39 19.48
CA PRO A 41 -21.04 -0.13 19.86
C PRO A 41 -22.12 0.90 20.28
N PRO A 42 -21.83 1.80 21.25
CA PRO A 42 -22.79 2.80 21.70
C PRO A 42 -23.40 3.57 20.52
N ALA A 43 -24.74 3.52 20.38
CA ALA A 43 -25.46 3.88 19.15
C ALA A 43 -25.24 5.33 18.63
N SER A 44 -24.67 6.22 19.46
CA SER A 44 -24.26 7.57 19.07
C SER A 44 -22.96 7.63 18.26
N GLN A 45 -22.15 6.55 18.24
CA GLN A 45 -20.80 6.52 17.64
C GLN A 45 -20.75 5.67 16.38
N VAL A 46 -21.02 6.30 15.23
CA VAL A 46 -20.92 5.66 13.91
C VAL A 46 -19.62 6.05 13.22
N ILE A 47 -18.68 5.12 13.09
CA ILE A 47 -17.45 5.30 12.30
C ILE A 47 -17.83 5.38 10.82
N LYS A 48 -17.49 6.50 10.17
CA LYS A 48 -17.77 6.73 8.73
C LYS A 48 -16.49 6.99 7.98
N SER A 49 -16.29 6.26 6.87
CA SER A 49 -15.20 6.49 5.93
C SER A 49 -15.57 7.61 4.96
N ASP A 50 -14.61 8.48 4.66
CA ASP A 50 -14.68 9.46 3.58
C ASP A 50 -14.67 8.73 2.23
N PRO A 51 -15.72 8.83 1.39
CA PRO A 51 -15.79 8.15 0.10
C PRO A 51 -14.99 8.87 -1.00
N THR A 52 -14.44 10.06 -0.74
CA THR A 52 -13.70 10.81 -1.75
C THR A 52 -12.29 10.24 -1.97
N SER A 53 -11.88 10.14 -3.24
CA SER A 53 -10.51 9.73 -3.57
C SER A 53 -9.50 10.74 -2.99
N ILE A 54 -8.43 10.23 -2.37
CA ILE A 54 -7.38 11.03 -1.73
C ILE A 54 -6.79 12.10 -2.66
N LEU A 55 -6.73 11.84 -3.97
CA LEU A 55 -6.26 12.80 -4.98
C LEU A 55 -7.24 13.96 -5.16
N VAL A 56 -8.54 13.67 -5.23
CA VAL A 56 -9.60 14.68 -5.34
C VAL A 56 -9.60 15.57 -4.10
N ARG A 57 -9.53 14.95 -2.90
CA ARG A 57 -9.47 15.68 -1.63
C ARG A 57 -8.22 16.57 -1.53
N ALA A 58 -7.05 16.06 -1.90
CA ALA A 58 -5.81 16.83 -1.89
C ALA A 58 -5.84 18.03 -2.86
N LEU A 59 -6.36 17.84 -4.07
CA LEU A 59 -6.51 18.91 -5.07
C LEU A 59 -7.55 19.96 -4.63
N GLN A 60 -8.65 19.54 -3.99
CA GLN A 60 -9.64 20.46 -3.41
C GLN A 60 -9.04 21.29 -2.25
N SER A 61 -8.33 20.66 -1.32
CA SER A 61 -7.63 21.37 -0.23
C SER A 61 -6.64 22.41 -0.79
N ARG A 62 -5.83 22.03 -1.79
CA ARG A 62 -4.86 22.94 -2.42
C ARG A 62 -5.54 24.09 -3.19
N LYS A 63 -6.72 23.86 -3.77
CA LYS A 63 -7.53 24.89 -4.44
C LYS A 63 -8.06 25.93 -3.45
N GLU A 64 -8.59 25.50 -2.31
CA GLU A 64 -9.08 26.43 -1.28
C GLU A 64 -7.93 27.15 -0.55
N GLU A 65 -6.78 26.51 -0.37
CA GLU A 65 -5.55 27.16 0.11
C GLU A 65 -5.08 28.28 -0.85
N ALA A 66 -5.07 28.00 -2.16
CA ALA A 66 -4.68 28.98 -3.18
C ALA A 66 -5.63 30.19 -3.20
N LYS A 67 -6.95 29.98 -3.10
CA LYS A 67 -7.94 31.08 -2.96
C LYS A 67 -7.67 31.92 -1.71
N ARG A 68 -7.46 31.29 -0.54
CA ARG A 68 -7.17 31.97 0.73
C ARG A 68 -5.91 32.84 0.61
N LYS A 69 -4.90 32.40 -0.13
CA LYS A 69 -3.67 33.18 -0.41
C LYS A 69 -3.87 34.30 -1.43
N GLN A 70 -4.83 34.19 -2.36
CA GLN A 70 -5.14 35.26 -3.33
C GLN A 70 -6.01 36.39 -2.74
N GLY A 71 -6.83 36.11 -1.73
CA GLY A 71 -7.63 37.12 -1.02
C GLY A 71 -6.81 38.24 -0.33
N GLY A 72 -5.49 38.09 -0.21
CA GLY A 72 -4.60 39.07 0.43
C GLY A 72 -3.92 40.08 -0.51
N LYS A 73 -4.23 40.12 -1.82
CA LYS A 73 -3.60 41.05 -2.78
C LYS A 73 -4.59 41.68 -3.77
N ALA A 74 -5.34 42.68 -3.31
CA ALA A 74 -6.27 43.46 -4.13
C ALA A 74 -6.31 44.97 -3.76
N ALA A 75 -5.16 45.58 -3.41
CA ALA A 75 -5.10 46.96 -2.93
C ALA A 75 -3.78 47.73 -3.22
N ALA A 76 -3.15 47.53 -4.39
CA ALA A 76 -2.08 48.36 -4.99
C ALA A 76 -1.78 47.84 -6.41
N ASP A 77 -1.45 48.64 -7.44
CA ASP A 77 -1.49 50.10 -7.61
C ASP A 77 -1.86 50.44 -9.08
N LYS A 78 -2.31 51.67 -9.36
CA LYS A 78 -2.95 52.12 -10.61
C LYS A 78 -1.97 52.68 -11.67
N GLY A 79 -0.83 52.03 -11.85
CA GLY A 79 0.27 52.50 -12.71
C GLY A 79 0.02 52.40 -14.23
N LYS A 80 -0.60 53.43 -14.84
CA LYS A 80 -0.59 53.63 -16.31
C LYS A 80 0.77 54.17 -16.78
N ARG A 81 1.35 53.60 -17.85
CA ARG A 81 2.28 54.28 -18.78
C ARG A 81 2.05 53.83 -20.23
N GLN A 82 2.28 54.74 -21.17
CA GLN A 82 2.20 54.60 -22.64
C GLN A 82 3.64 54.43 -23.18
N LEU A 83 3.92 53.52 -24.14
CA LEU A 83 3.80 53.63 -25.62
C LEU A 83 5.06 54.24 -26.29
N ASP A 84 5.84 53.38 -26.95
CA ASP A 84 6.85 53.59 -28.02
C ASP A 84 7.38 52.15 -28.33
N ASP A 85 7.05 51.45 -29.42
CA ASP A 85 7.45 51.55 -30.84
C ASP A 85 8.90 51.06 -31.15
N GLY A 86 9.16 50.63 -32.40
CA GLY A 86 10.44 50.08 -32.89
C GLY A 86 10.51 48.56 -33.10
N PRO A 87 10.24 48.05 -34.33
CA PRO A 87 10.31 46.62 -34.65
C PRO A 87 11.33 46.27 -35.76
N ASP A 88 12.62 46.04 -35.44
CA ASP A 88 13.58 45.51 -36.44
C ASP A 88 14.70 44.59 -35.90
N ALA A 89 14.69 43.34 -36.40
CA ALA A 89 15.84 42.45 -36.63
C ALA A 89 16.71 41.99 -35.40
N PRO A 90 17.82 41.22 -35.59
CA PRO A 90 17.74 39.78 -35.32
C PRO A 90 18.84 39.19 -34.41
N GLY A 91 18.60 37.98 -33.89
CA GLY A 91 19.45 37.37 -32.87
C GLY A 91 20.78 36.75 -33.33
N ARG A 92 21.80 36.92 -32.48
CA ARG A 92 23.06 36.14 -32.29
C ARG A 92 23.50 36.41 -30.83
N GLY A 93 24.14 35.53 -30.06
CA GLY A 93 24.67 34.20 -30.37
C GLY A 93 26.16 34.11 -29.97
N ALA A 94 26.55 33.05 -29.23
CA ALA A 94 27.92 32.75 -28.76
C ALA A 94 28.46 33.70 -27.64
N LYS A 95 29.47 33.34 -26.80
CA LYS A 95 30.02 32.02 -26.35
C LYS A 95 30.97 32.25 -25.16
N ARG A 96 30.96 31.33 -24.18
CA ARG A 96 32.08 30.74 -23.36
C ARG A 96 31.40 29.97 -22.19
N ALA A 97 31.63 28.68 -21.93
CA ALA A 97 32.87 27.92 -21.71
C ALA A 97 33.59 28.34 -20.41
N HIS A 98 34.07 27.46 -19.52
CA HIS A 98 34.20 25.98 -19.48
C HIS A 98 34.31 25.58 -17.96
N GLU A 99 34.33 24.34 -17.42
CA GLU A 99 34.34 22.91 -17.81
C GLU A 99 33.98 22.09 -16.52
N GLY A 100 33.67 20.79 -16.43
CA GLY A 100 33.45 19.67 -17.37
C GLY A 100 32.51 18.62 -16.70
N ALA A 101 31.87 17.72 -17.45
CA ALA A 101 32.26 16.30 -17.60
C ALA A 101 32.16 15.44 -16.32
N GLU A 102 31.56 14.24 -16.25
CA GLU A 102 30.82 13.35 -17.17
C GLU A 102 29.95 12.41 -16.27
N GLY A 103 29.01 11.56 -16.70
CA GLY A 103 28.56 11.12 -18.02
C GLY A 103 27.93 9.72 -17.90
N ALA A 104 27.03 9.34 -18.81
CA ALA A 104 26.45 7.99 -18.99
C ALA A 104 25.81 7.26 -17.77
N GLY A 105 24.53 6.90 -17.89
CA GLY A 105 23.99 5.73 -17.19
C GLY A 105 24.06 4.47 -18.06
N PRO A 106 23.94 3.27 -17.48
CA PRO A 106 23.30 2.16 -18.18
C PRO A 106 22.19 1.48 -17.36
N SER A 107 21.38 0.69 -18.06
CA SER A 107 20.26 -0.06 -17.50
C SER A 107 20.67 -1.31 -16.70
N ALA A 108 19.74 -1.73 -15.84
CA ALA A 108 19.45 -3.10 -15.39
C ALA A 108 19.88 -3.53 -13.96
N SER A 109 18.92 -4.17 -13.26
CA SER A 109 19.10 -5.23 -12.24
C SER A 109 20.04 -4.93 -11.05
N ARG A 110 19.60 -4.92 -9.78
CA ARG A 110 18.74 -5.94 -9.15
C ARG A 110 18.34 -5.55 -7.70
N ALA A 111 17.14 -5.98 -7.29
CA ALA A 111 16.72 -6.43 -5.94
C ALA A 111 16.87 -5.60 -4.63
N ALA A 112 15.80 -5.73 -3.81
CA ALA A 112 15.73 -5.76 -2.34
C ALA A 112 15.76 -4.44 -1.51
N GLY A 113 14.88 -4.38 -0.49
CA GLY A 113 14.89 -3.41 0.61
C GLY A 113 13.68 -2.45 0.68
N GLY A 114 12.57 -2.88 1.29
CA GLY A 114 11.41 -2.00 1.55
C GLY A 114 10.10 -2.75 1.82
N SER A 115 9.73 -2.90 3.09
CA SER A 115 8.60 -3.74 3.51
C SER A 115 7.23 -3.11 3.27
N PRO A 116 6.24 -3.82 2.68
CA PRO A 116 4.84 -3.41 2.73
C PRO A 116 4.23 -3.75 4.10
N LEU A 117 3.64 -2.75 4.74
CA LEU A 117 2.67 -2.95 5.82
C LEU A 117 1.39 -3.59 5.26
N PHE A 118 0.63 -4.28 6.12
CA PHE A 118 -0.70 -4.87 5.86
C PHE A 118 -0.70 -6.20 5.08
N GLN A 119 -0.84 -7.32 5.81
CA GLN A 119 -1.32 -8.61 5.30
C GLN A 119 -2.55 -9.03 6.12
N PRO A 120 -3.70 -9.36 5.49
CA PRO A 120 -4.76 -10.10 6.16
C PRO A 120 -4.39 -11.59 6.19
N SER A 121 -4.12 -12.14 7.37
CA SER A 121 -3.62 -13.51 7.53
C SER A 121 -4.65 -14.59 7.17
N THR A 122 -4.59 -15.11 5.94
CA THR A 122 -4.94 -16.49 5.61
C THR A 122 -3.93 -17.08 4.62
N VAL A 123 -3.76 -18.41 4.67
CA VAL A 123 -2.95 -19.29 3.79
C VAL A 123 -1.42 -19.04 3.65
N THR A 124 -0.68 -19.79 4.47
CA THR A 124 0.51 -20.62 4.13
C THR A 124 1.58 -20.07 3.14
N PRO A 125 2.80 -19.77 3.61
CA PRO A 125 3.97 -19.57 2.76
C PRO A 125 4.76 -20.88 2.49
N VAL A 126 5.51 -20.89 1.38
CA VAL A 126 6.50 -21.90 0.93
C VAL A 126 5.92 -23.26 0.48
N GLY A 127 6.22 -23.62 -0.78
CA GLY A 127 6.15 -25.01 -1.28
C GLY A 127 4.91 -25.35 -2.11
N GLY A 128 5.05 -25.30 -3.45
CA GLY A 128 4.04 -25.80 -4.40
C GLY A 128 2.90 -24.81 -4.71
N LEU A 129 2.68 -24.55 -5.99
CA LEU A 129 1.38 -24.07 -6.47
C LEU A 129 0.57 -25.33 -6.81
N PRO A 130 -0.66 -25.51 -6.31
CA PRO A 130 -1.33 -26.81 -6.38
C PRO A 130 -1.60 -27.26 -7.82
N SER A 131 -1.49 -28.57 -8.04
CA SER A 131 -1.85 -29.22 -9.31
C SER A 131 -3.30 -28.90 -9.69
N PRO A 132 -3.67 -28.82 -10.99
CA PRO A 132 -5.07 -28.67 -11.40
C PRO A 132 -6.00 -29.78 -10.86
N SER A 133 -5.46 -30.95 -10.47
CA SER A 133 -6.19 -32.04 -9.82
C SER A 133 -6.45 -31.85 -8.31
N GLU A 134 -5.57 -31.12 -7.61
CA GLU A 134 -5.66 -30.91 -6.16
C GLU A 134 -6.40 -29.61 -5.82
N ALA A 135 -6.25 -28.61 -6.68
CA ALA A 135 -6.82 -27.29 -6.51
C ALA A 135 -8.34 -27.30 -6.70
N LYS A 136 -9.12 -27.28 -5.62
CA LYS A 136 -10.56 -27.05 -5.65
C LYS A 136 -10.87 -25.65 -5.13
N PHE A 137 -11.22 -24.72 -6.02
CA PHE A 137 -11.50 -23.32 -5.66
C PHE A 137 -12.94 -22.94 -5.98
N SER A 138 -13.66 -22.36 -5.02
CA SER A 138 -15.01 -21.85 -5.29
C SER A 138 -14.95 -20.61 -6.19
N ARG A 139 -16.00 -20.39 -7.00
CA ARG A 139 -16.11 -19.19 -7.86
C ARG A 139 -15.96 -17.89 -7.07
N LEU A 140 -16.47 -17.85 -5.84
CA LEU A 140 -16.36 -16.70 -4.93
C LEU A 140 -14.91 -16.47 -4.47
N ALA A 141 -14.17 -17.53 -4.12
CA ALA A 141 -12.75 -17.42 -3.77
C ALA A 141 -11.90 -16.89 -4.95
N LEU A 142 -12.16 -17.38 -6.17
CA LEU A 142 -11.50 -16.90 -7.38
C LEU A 142 -11.87 -15.44 -7.73
N GLN A 143 -13.08 -15.00 -7.38
CA GLN A 143 -13.50 -13.61 -7.51
C GLN A 143 -12.87 -12.68 -6.47
N ALA A 144 -12.44 -13.19 -5.31
CA ALA A 144 -11.67 -12.39 -4.34
C ALA A 144 -10.22 -12.11 -4.80
N TRP A 145 -9.66 -12.96 -5.67
CA TRP A 145 -8.26 -12.84 -6.11
C TRP A 145 -8.00 -11.72 -7.14
N THR A 146 -6.75 -11.25 -7.18
CA THR A 146 -6.27 -10.29 -8.18
C THR A 146 -6.05 -10.92 -9.55
N LEU A 147 -6.11 -10.12 -10.61
CA LEU A 147 -5.76 -10.56 -11.97
C LEU A 147 -4.37 -11.23 -12.04
N ARG A 148 -3.37 -10.68 -11.33
CA ARG A 148 -2.01 -11.26 -11.33
C ARG A 148 -1.97 -12.66 -10.69
N GLN A 149 -2.70 -12.90 -9.61
CA GLN A 149 -2.79 -14.24 -9.00
C GLN A 149 -3.43 -15.25 -9.96
N LEU A 150 -4.57 -14.89 -10.57
CA LEU A 150 -5.26 -15.73 -11.56
C LEU A 150 -4.37 -16.03 -12.77
N GLN A 151 -3.61 -15.05 -13.25
CA GLN A 151 -2.65 -15.23 -14.36
C GLN A 151 -1.45 -16.10 -14.00
N THR A 152 -0.90 -15.97 -12.79
CA THR A 152 0.19 -16.84 -12.32
C THR A 152 -0.26 -18.29 -12.20
N LEU A 153 -1.48 -18.53 -11.71
CA LEU A 153 -2.04 -19.88 -11.59
C LEU A 153 -2.27 -20.54 -12.96
N LEU A 154 -2.89 -19.81 -13.89
CA LEU A 154 -3.07 -20.31 -15.26
C LEU A 154 -1.75 -20.60 -15.97
N LYS A 155 -0.72 -19.76 -15.77
CA LYS A 155 0.65 -20.01 -16.29
C LYS A 155 1.27 -21.28 -15.73
N ALA A 156 1.12 -21.55 -14.43
CA ALA A 156 1.63 -22.77 -13.80
C ALA A 156 0.91 -24.03 -14.30
N TRP A 157 -0.37 -23.92 -14.66
CA TRP A 157 -1.14 -25.00 -15.31
C TRP A 157 -0.94 -25.06 -16.84
N ALA A 158 -0.04 -24.26 -17.41
CA ALA A 158 0.18 -24.11 -18.85
C ALA A 158 -1.06 -23.66 -19.67
N LEU A 159 -2.08 -23.10 -19.02
CA LEU A 159 -3.28 -22.56 -19.67
C LEU A 159 -3.10 -21.08 -20.06
N PRO A 160 -3.80 -20.59 -21.10
CA PRO A 160 -3.68 -19.20 -21.54
C PRO A 160 -4.11 -18.22 -20.44
N SER A 161 -3.23 -17.26 -20.13
CA SER A 161 -3.45 -16.24 -19.10
C SER A 161 -3.99 -14.90 -19.64
N SER A 162 -4.56 -14.90 -20.85
CA SER A 162 -5.19 -13.73 -21.50
C SER A 162 -6.72 -13.78 -21.38
N GLY A 163 -7.34 -12.61 -21.20
CA GLY A 163 -8.79 -12.46 -20.99
C GLY A 163 -9.12 -11.40 -19.93
N LYS A 164 -10.41 -11.13 -19.73
CA LYS A 164 -10.94 -10.38 -18.58
C LYS A 164 -10.88 -11.26 -17.32
N LYS A 165 -11.10 -10.67 -16.14
CA LYS A 165 -11.04 -11.40 -14.85
C LYS A 165 -11.94 -12.64 -14.87
N ASP A 166 -13.19 -12.49 -15.32
CA ASP A 166 -14.15 -13.58 -15.37
C ASP A 166 -13.80 -14.68 -16.37
N ASP A 167 -13.11 -14.36 -17.48
CA ASP A 167 -12.59 -15.37 -18.42
C ASP A 167 -11.53 -16.25 -17.75
N LEU A 168 -10.65 -15.65 -16.93
CA LEU A 168 -9.63 -16.38 -16.16
C LEU A 168 -10.28 -17.25 -15.08
N VAL A 169 -11.29 -16.73 -14.36
CA VAL A 169 -12.04 -17.48 -13.34
C VAL A 169 -12.78 -18.66 -13.97
N ALA A 170 -13.50 -18.46 -15.07
CA ALA A 170 -14.22 -19.53 -15.77
C ALA A 170 -13.26 -20.60 -16.33
N ARG A 171 -12.07 -20.19 -16.81
CA ARG A 171 -11.03 -21.09 -17.31
C ARG A 171 -10.41 -21.95 -16.20
N ILE A 172 -10.18 -21.38 -15.01
CA ILE A 172 -9.73 -22.12 -13.82
C ILE A 172 -10.81 -23.15 -13.41
N LEU A 173 -12.07 -22.73 -13.27
CA LEU A 173 -13.17 -23.64 -12.90
C LEU A 173 -13.36 -24.79 -13.92
N ARG A 174 -13.19 -24.51 -15.22
CA ARG A 174 -13.25 -25.56 -16.26
C ARG A 174 -12.09 -26.55 -16.18
N ALA A 175 -10.89 -26.10 -15.83
CA ALA A 175 -9.75 -26.99 -15.62
C ALA A 175 -9.95 -27.89 -14.39
N GLN A 176 -10.54 -27.35 -13.31
CA GLN A 176 -10.89 -28.11 -12.10
C GLN A 176 -11.97 -29.16 -12.36
N ALA A 177 -12.98 -28.83 -13.17
CA ALA A 177 -13.99 -29.80 -13.59
C ALA A 177 -13.39 -30.92 -14.45
N ALA A 178 -12.55 -30.57 -15.43
CA ALA A 178 -11.88 -31.55 -16.30
C ALA A 178 -10.90 -32.47 -15.54
N ALA A 179 -10.32 -32.01 -14.43
CA ALA A 179 -9.45 -32.81 -13.56
C ALA A 179 -10.23 -33.66 -12.53
N GLY A 180 -11.56 -33.51 -12.44
CA GLY A 180 -12.44 -34.30 -11.56
C GLY A 180 -13.22 -35.40 -12.26
N ASP A 181 -13.16 -35.47 -13.59
CA ASP A 181 -13.96 -36.36 -14.47
C ASP A 181 -13.11 -37.52 -15.07
N GLY A 182 -11.93 -37.77 -14.49
CA GLY A 182 -10.91 -38.68 -15.01
C GLY A 182 -10.37 -39.67 -13.97
N GLY A 183 -11.28 -40.31 -13.22
CA GLY A 183 -10.98 -41.33 -12.20
C GLY A 183 -12.05 -42.41 -12.14
#